data_AF-A0AAW2EGR6-F1
#
_entry.id   AF-A0AAW2EGR6-F1
#
_cell.length_a   1.000
_cell.length_b   1.000
_cell.length_c   1.000
_cell.angle_alpha   90.00
_cell.angle_beta   90.00
_cell.angle_gamma   90.00
#
_symmetry.space_group_name_H-M   'P 1'
#
loop_
_entity.id
_entity.type
_entity.pdbx_description
1 polymer ?
#
loop_
_entity_poly.entity_id
_entity_poly.type
_entity_poly.pdbx_seq_one_letter_code
_entity_poly.pdbx_strand_id
1 'polypeptide(L)'
;MPFFNYNQFTGRLKTSTNLQPLYPISPLPLQKSEPTIIYDSVKTKPVTVTPKANYCTEKPRTLSPQIWAKFKHYQNALNADVPVYIAGGRKDKALVLFTAAYIGICTVQSAVFIAKECLNII
;
A
#
# COMPACT_ATOMS: atom_id res chain seq x y z
N MET A 1 -1.46 -7.53 29.16
CA MET A 1 -0.76 -6.98 27.99
C MET A 1 -1.31 -7.66 26.74
N PRO A 2 -1.94 -6.93 25.80
CA PRO A 2 -2.41 -7.51 24.55
C PRO A 2 -1.25 -7.68 23.55
N PHE A 3 -1.14 -8.86 22.93
CA PHE A 3 -0.10 -9.17 21.95
C PHE A 3 -0.64 -9.07 20.52
N PHE A 4 0.13 -8.45 19.63
CA PHE A 4 -0.26 -8.23 18.24
C PHE A 4 0.78 -8.84 17.29
N ASN A 5 0.31 -9.54 16.26
CA ASN A 5 1.12 -10.01 15.15
C ASN A 5 0.85 -9.17 13.90
N TYR A 6 1.91 -8.84 13.18
CA TYR A 6 1.79 -8.15 11.89
C TYR A 6 1.25 -9.12 10.83
N ASN A 7 0.11 -8.77 10.21
CA ASN A 7 -0.42 -9.51 9.09
C ASN A 7 0.18 -8.97 7.79
N GLN A 8 1.10 -9.73 7.20
CA GLN A 8 1.77 -9.38 5.94
C GLN A 8 0.81 -9.22 4.74
N PHE A 9 -0.35 -9.89 4.77
CA PHE A 9 -1.31 -9.83 3.66
C PHE A 9 -2.20 -8.59 3.73
N THR A 10 -2.55 -8.14 4.94
CA THR A 10 -3.42 -6.95 5.13
C THR A 10 -2.68 -5.71 5.58
N GLY A 11 -1.38 -5.82 5.89
CA GLY A 11 -0.54 -4.73 6.41
C GLY A 11 -0.95 -4.22 7.80
N ARG A 12 -1.85 -4.93 8.50
CA ARG A 12 -2.42 -4.51 9.79
C ARG A 12 -1.96 -5.41 10.94
N LEU A 13 -1.88 -4.84 12.13
CA LEU A 13 -1.66 -5.59 13.36
C LEU A 13 -2.94 -6.37 13.71
N LYS A 14 -2.86 -7.71 13.71
CA LYS A 14 -3.91 -8.63 14.13
C LYS A 14 -3.58 -9.10 15.55
N THR A 15 -4.57 -9.13 16.45
CA THR A 15 -4.40 -9.70 17.78
C THR A 15 -3.91 -11.15 17.65
N SER A 16 -2.77 -11.45 18.26
CA SER A 16 -2.17 -12.78 18.21
C SER A 16 -2.89 -13.68 19.22
N THR A 17 -3.37 -14.83 18.77
CA THR A 17 -3.83 -15.92 19.65
C THR A 17 -2.69 -16.88 20.00
N ASN A 18 -1.47 -16.60 19.56
CA ASN A 18 -0.31 -17.45 19.79
C ASN A 18 0.14 -17.28 21.24
N LEU A 19 -0.12 -18.30 22.06
CA LEU A 19 0.24 -18.33 23.47
C LEU A 19 1.77 -18.34 23.56
N GLN A 20 2.36 -17.35 24.22
CA GLN A 20 3.76 -17.47 24.60
C GLN A 20 3.87 -18.57 25.67
N PRO A 21 4.80 -19.52 25.53
CA PRO A 21 4.87 -20.71 26.40
C PRO A 21 5.09 -20.38 27.88
N LEU A 22 5.54 -19.16 28.21
CA LEU A 22 5.78 -18.70 29.58
C LEU A 22 4.56 -18.07 30.28
N TYR A 23 3.48 -17.77 29.53
CA TYR A 23 2.26 -17.16 30.10
C TYR A 23 1.01 -17.75 29.46
N PRO A 24 0.53 -18.92 29.95
CA PRO A 24 -0.62 -19.63 29.40
C PRO A 24 -1.95 -18.99 29.83
N ILE A 25 -2.08 -17.68 29.70
CA ILE A 25 -3.35 -16.99 29.89
C ILE A 25 -4.05 -17.06 28.54
N SER A 26 -5.10 -17.88 28.45
CA SER A 26 -5.93 -17.95 27.24
C SER A 26 -6.37 -16.51 26.90
N PRO A 27 -6.15 -16.02 25.67
CA PRO A 27 -6.67 -14.73 25.27
C PRO A 27 -8.19 -14.83 25.32
N LEU A 28 -8.79 -14.46 26.45
CA LEU A 28 -10.21 -14.20 26.52
C LEU A 28 -10.44 -13.09 25.49
N PRO A 29 -11.23 -13.31 24.43
CA PRO A 29 -11.63 -12.21 23.57
C PRO A 29 -12.24 -11.18 24.51
N LEU A 30 -11.66 -9.97 24.54
CA LEU A 30 -12.12 -8.87 25.37
C LEU A 30 -13.64 -8.84 25.24
N GLN A 31 -14.34 -9.22 26.31
CA GLN A 31 -15.79 -9.23 26.32
C GLN A 31 -16.21 -7.85 25.83
N LYS A 32 -16.89 -7.81 24.68
CA LYS A 32 -17.48 -6.60 24.12
C LYS A 32 -18.65 -6.12 24.97
N SER A 33 -18.58 -6.25 26.30
CA SER A 33 -19.34 -5.36 27.15
C SER A 33 -18.63 -4.01 27.02
N GLU A 34 -19.09 -3.20 26.07
CA GLU A 34 -18.81 -1.77 26.13
C GLU A 34 -19.05 -1.34 27.58
N PRO A 35 -18.10 -0.65 28.23
CA PRO A 35 -18.37 -0.12 29.55
C PRO A 35 -19.65 0.71 29.46
N THR A 36 -20.62 0.45 30.34
CA THR A 36 -21.81 1.30 30.45
C THR A 36 -21.34 2.66 30.96
N ILE A 37 -20.96 3.55 30.04
CA ILE A 37 -20.59 4.91 30.37
C ILE A 37 -21.87 5.60 30.83
N ILE A 38 -21.94 5.88 32.13
CA ILE A 38 -22.99 6.72 32.69
C ILE A 38 -22.62 8.16 32.33
N TYR A 39 -23.42 8.79 31.47
CA TYR A 39 -23.20 10.18 31.07
C TYR A 39 -23.88 11.10 32.09
N ASP A 40 -23.22 12.19 32.47
CA ASP A 40 -23.76 13.18 33.42
C ASP A 40 -25.00 13.92 32.88
N SER A 41 -25.29 13.87 31.57
CA SER A 41 -26.47 14.49 30.99
C SER A 41 -27.18 13.62 29.94
N VAL A 42 -28.50 13.75 29.84
CA VAL A 42 -29.33 13.11 28.80
C VAL A 42 -28.97 13.59 27.38
N LYS A 43 -28.32 14.76 27.28
CA LYS A 43 -27.93 15.38 26.01
C LYS A 43 -26.60 14.85 25.47
N THR A 44 -25.76 14.28 26.34
CA THR A 44 -24.47 13.69 25.97
C THR A 44 -24.68 12.26 25.50
N LYS A 45 -24.70 12.06 24.18
CA LYS A 45 -24.73 10.72 23.55
C LYS A 45 -23.36 10.41 22.95
N PRO A 46 -22.90 9.16 23.01
CA PRO A 46 -21.68 8.75 22.31
C PRO A 46 -21.86 8.95 20.82
N VAL A 47 -20.92 9.65 20.20
CA VAL A 47 -20.86 9.71 18.74
C VAL A 47 -20.29 8.40 18.25
N THR A 48 -21.14 7.55 17.68
CA THR A 48 -20.71 6.31 17.03
C THR A 48 -19.93 6.68 15.77
N VAL A 49 -18.60 6.72 15.86
CA VAL A 49 -17.74 6.83 14.69
C VAL A 49 -17.67 5.44 14.06
N THR A 50 -18.59 5.14 13.14
CA THR A 50 -18.43 3.98 12.27
C THR A 50 -17.20 4.26 11.39
N PRO A 51 -16.08 3.52 11.54
CA PRO A 51 -15.04 3.60 10.54
C PRO A 51 -15.65 3.11 9.24
N LYS A 52 -15.87 4.01 8.26
CA LYS A 52 -16.22 3.61 6.90
C LYS A 52 -15.12 2.67 6.43
N ALA A 53 -15.38 1.37 6.49
CA ALA A 53 -14.44 0.32 6.08
C ALA A 53 -14.23 0.29 4.56
N ASN A 54 -14.92 1.17 3.83
CA ASN A 54 -14.82 1.33 2.40
C ASN A 54 -13.85 2.48 2.10
N TYR A 55 -12.92 2.22 1.18
CA TYR A 55 -12.03 3.17 0.52
C TYR A 55 -12.54 4.62 0.59
N CYS A 56 -11.70 5.55 1.06
CA CYS A 56 -12.04 6.97 1.17
C CYS A 56 -12.68 7.48 -0.13
N THR A 57 -14.02 7.56 -0.15
CA THR A 57 -14.78 8.14 -1.28
C THR A 57 -14.71 9.68 -1.24
N GLU A 58 -14.51 10.23 -0.04
CA GLU A 58 -14.46 11.66 0.24
C GLU A 58 -13.03 12.11 0.56
N LYS A 59 -12.72 13.36 0.21
CA LYS A 59 -11.42 13.97 0.45
C LYS A 59 -11.18 14.10 1.97
N PRO A 60 -10.09 13.56 2.53
CA PRO A 60 -9.75 13.79 3.93
C PRO A 60 -9.54 15.28 4.20
N ARG A 61 -10.04 15.77 5.34
CA ARG A 61 -9.98 17.20 5.71
C ARG A 61 -8.55 17.74 5.83
N THR A 62 -7.60 16.86 6.14
CA THR A 62 -6.17 17.16 6.28
C THR A 62 -5.39 17.10 4.97
N LEU A 63 -5.97 16.58 3.88
CA LEU A 63 -5.26 16.36 2.63
C LEU A 63 -5.34 17.58 1.71
N SER A 64 -4.23 17.94 1.08
CA SER A 64 -4.24 19.01 0.08
C SER A 64 -5.05 18.59 -1.17
N PRO A 65 -5.72 19.53 -1.86
CA PRO A 65 -6.51 19.20 -3.05
C PRO A 65 -5.65 18.64 -4.19
N GLN A 66 -4.39 19.05 -4.30
CA GLN A 66 -3.47 18.57 -5.33
C GLN A 66 -3.09 17.10 -5.13
N ILE A 67 -2.80 16.69 -3.89
CA ILE A 67 -2.49 15.29 -3.59
C ILE A 67 -3.73 14.42 -3.80
N TRP A 68 -4.91 14.92 -3.43
CA TRP A 68 -6.17 14.23 -3.67
C TRP A 68 -6.45 13.98 -5.15
N ALA A 69 -6.14 14.95 -6.01
CA ALA A 69 -6.28 14.80 -7.46
C ALA A 69 -5.34 13.70 -8.00
N LYS A 70 -4.08 13.67 -7.54
CA LYS A 70 -3.12 12.60 -7.91
C LYS A 70 -3.59 11.24 -7.42
N PHE A 71 -4.09 11.15 -6.18
CA PHE A 71 -4.63 9.92 -5.63
C PHE A 71 -5.75 9.35 -6.51
N LYS A 72 -6.73 10.19 -6.89
CA LYS A 72 -7.81 9.77 -7.81
C LYS A 72 -7.30 9.34 -9.18
N HIS A 73 -6.32 10.06 -9.73
CA HIS A 73 -5.72 9.73 -11.03
C HIS A 73 -5.12 8.32 -11.02
N TYR A 74 -4.28 8.01 -10.04
CA TYR A 74 -3.64 6.69 -9.95
C TYR A 74 -4.60 5.59 -9.51
N GLN A 75 -5.60 5.90 -8.69
CA GLN A 75 -6.67 4.96 -8.36
C GLN A 75 -7.47 4.55 -9.61
N ASN A 76 -7.81 5.50 -10.47
CA ASN A 76 -8.51 5.23 -11.72
C ASN A 76 -7.63 4.43 -12.70
N ALA A 77 -6.32 4.73 -12.75
CA ALA A 77 -5.37 3.96 -13.56
C ALA A 77 -5.29 2.49 -13.10
N LEU A 78 -5.25 2.27 -11.78
CA LEU A 78 -5.26 0.92 -11.20
C LEU A 78 -6.57 0.17 -11.50
N ASN A 79 -7.72 0.85 -11.42
CA ASN A 79 -9.02 0.26 -11.76
C ASN A 79 -9.14 -0.09 -13.24
N ALA A 80 -8.43 0.63 -14.11
CA ALA A 80 -8.35 0.37 -15.55
C ALA A 80 -7.23 -0.63 -15.92
N ASP A 81 -6.64 -1.30 -14.93
CA ASP A 81 -5.54 -2.26 -15.08
C ASP A 81 -4.32 -1.69 -15.82
N VAL A 82 -4.08 -0.38 -15.66
CA VAL A 82 -2.93 0.29 -16.25
C VAL A 82 -1.73 0.18 -15.30
N PRO A 83 -0.57 -0.32 -15.76
CA PRO A 83 0.61 -0.38 -14.92
C PRO A 83 1.06 0.99 -14.42
N VAL A 84 1.46 1.05 -13.15
CA VAL A 84 1.77 2.31 -12.43
C VAL A 84 2.87 3.11 -13.14
N TYR A 85 3.87 2.44 -13.72
CA TYR A 85 5.00 3.08 -14.39
C TYR A 85 4.66 3.73 -15.76
N ILE A 86 3.44 3.55 -16.26
CA ILE A 86 2.93 4.28 -17.45
C ILE A 86 1.68 5.11 -17.13
N ALA A 87 1.23 5.11 -15.88
CA ALA A 87 -0.01 5.74 -15.47
C ALA A 87 0.03 7.28 -15.56
N GLY A 88 1.21 7.91 -15.58
CA GLY A 88 1.37 9.35 -15.85
C GLY A 88 1.20 9.74 -17.32
N GLY A 89 0.95 8.77 -18.21
CA GLY A 89 0.54 9.00 -19.59
C GLY A 89 1.72 9.06 -20.58
N ARG A 90 1.67 9.99 -21.54
CA ARG A 90 2.62 10.03 -22.67
C ARG A 90 4.07 10.26 -22.26
N LYS A 91 4.30 11.05 -21.20
CA LYS A 91 5.64 11.37 -20.70
C LYS A 91 6.33 10.12 -20.14
N ASP A 92 5.62 9.36 -19.32
CA ASP A 92 6.13 8.13 -18.75
C ASP A 92 6.46 7.10 -19.84
N LYS A 93 5.59 6.95 -20.84
CA LYS A 93 5.84 6.07 -21.99
C LYS A 93 7.10 6.46 -22.77
N ALA A 94 7.31 7.75 -23.01
CA ALA A 94 8.51 8.24 -23.69
C ALA A 94 9.78 7.95 -22.88
N LEU A 95 9.72 8.14 -21.56
CA LEU A 95 10.86 7.87 -20.68
C LEU A 95 11.18 6.38 -20.62
N VAL A 96 10.17 5.52 -20.50
CA VAL A 96 10.35 4.05 -20.53
C VAL A 96 10.94 3.60 -21.87
N LEU A 97 10.44 4.13 -22.99
CA LEU A 97 10.95 3.81 -24.31
C LEU A 97 12.41 4.22 -24.47
N PHE A 98 12.76 5.43 -24.02
CA PHE A 98 14.14 5.93 -24.05
C PHE A 98 15.07 5.02 -23.24
N THR A 99 14.69 4.65 -22.01
CA THR A 99 15.48 3.76 -21.16
C THR A 99 15.65 2.38 -21.80
N ALA A 100 14.59 1.81 -22.37
CA ALA A 100 14.66 0.51 -23.05
C ALA A 100 15.58 0.57 -24.28
N ALA A 101 15.50 1.63 -25.08
CA ALA A 101 16.35 1.82 -26.24
C ALA A 101 17.83 1.97 -25.84
N TYR A 102 18.10 2.77 -24.80
CA TYR A 102 19.45 2.97 -24.29
C TYR A 102 20.09 1.67 -23.82
N ILE A 103 19.37 0.86 -23.03
CA ILE A 103 19.82 -0.46 -22.60
C ILE A 103 20.06 -1.37 -23.80
N GLY A 104 19.16 -1.36 -24.79
CA GLY A 104 19.33 -2.10 -26.04
C GLY A 104 20.63 -1.76 -26.77
N ILE A 105 20.95 -0.47 -26.91
CA ILE A 105 22.19 -0.01 -27.56
C ILE A 105 23.41 -0.47 -26.75
N CYS A 106 23.41 -0.28 -25.43
CA CYS A 106 24.51 -0.70 -24.58
C CYS A 106 24.76 -2.21 -24.65
N THR A 107 23.70 -3.02 -24.62
CA THR A 107 23.82 -4.49 -24.71
C THR A 107 24.37 -4.94 -26.05
N VAL A 108 23.94 -4.34 -27.17
CA VAL A 108 24.51 -4.62 -28.50
C VAL A 108 25.99 -4.24 -28.55
N GLN A 109 26.35 -3.07 -28.03
CA GLN A 109 27.74 -2.63 -28.03
C GLN A 109 28.63 -3.54 -27.17
N SER A 110 28.14 -3.99 -26.01
CA SER A 110 28.83 -5.00 -25.21
C SER A 110 28.97 -6.34 -25.94
N ALA A 111 27.95 -6.78 -26.66
CA ALA A 111 28.00 -8.02 -27.45
C ALA A 111 29.02 -7.92 -28.59
N VAL A 112 29.08 -6.79 -29.30
CA VAL A 112 30.08 -6.53 -30.35
C VAL A 112 31.49 -6.54 -29.78
N PHE A 113 31.70 -5.89 -28.63
CA PHE A 113 33.00 -5.90 -27.95
C PHE A 113 33.45 -7.33 -27.60
N ILE A 114 32.55 -8.16 -27.04
CA ILE A 114 32.86 -9.55 -26.70
C ILE A 114 33.14 -10.37 -27.97
N ALA A 115 32.34 -10.21 -29.02
CA ALA A 115 32.52 -10.94 -30.28
C ALA A 115 33.87 -10.66 -30.94
N LYS A 116 34.32 -9.40 -30.88
CA LYS A 116 35.59 -8.96 -31.44
C LYS A 116 36.79 -9.36 -30.57
N GLU A 117 36.77 -8.97 -29.30
CA GLU A 117 37.96 -9.07 -28.44
C GLU A 117 38.10 -10.43 -27.74
N CYS A 118 37.00 -11.13 -27.44
CA CYS A 118 37.05 -12.42 -26.76
C CYS A 118 36.96 -13.61 -27.72
N LEU A 119 36.20 -13.47 -28.80
CA LEU A 119 35.89 -14.58 -29.71
C LEU A 119 36.57 -14.45 -31.08
N ASN A 120 37.03 -13.26 -31.46
CA ASN A 120 37.71 -12.97 -32.73
C ASN A 120 36.90 -13.45 -33.97
N ILE A 121 35.58 -13.36 -33.89
CA ILE A 121 34.64 -13.81 -34.94
C ILE A 121 34.37 -12.69 -35.95
N ILE A 122 34.49 -11.44 -35.52
CA ILE A 122 34.23 -10.20 -36.28
C ILE A 122 35.40 -9.25 -36.02
#